data_AF-A0A9X2BX05-F1
#
_entry.id   AF-A0A9X2BX05-F1
#
_cell.length_a   1.000
_cell.length_b   1.000
_cell.length_c   1.000
_cell.angle_alpha   90.00
_cell.angle_beta   90.00
_cell.angle_gamma   90.00
#
_symmetry.space_group_name_H-M   'P 1'
#
loop_
_entity.id
_entity.type
_entity.pdbx_description
1 polymer ?
#
loop_
_entity_poly.entity_id
_entity_poly.type
_entity_poly.pdbx_seq_one_letter_code
_entity_poly.pdbx_strand_id
1 'polypeptide(L)'
;MSRNRINAHQRRAQMARLKKWWAGECAYCGLPGDTLDHIIPCAYGGDNSLMNKVLACRACNEGKDRMTAEEYLGNSTYRLRRIRAWQVYVTGLYAEAEHQVAAKRRSAESEAPL
;
A
#
# COMPACT_ATOMS: atom_id res chain seq x y z
N MET A 1 11.76 20.29 0.43
CA MET A 1 10.82 19.86 -0.63
C MET A 1 10.57 18.36 -0.46
N SER A 2 9.38 17.96 0.01
CA SER A 2 9.08 16.55 0.34
C SER A 2 9.02 15.70 -0.92
N ARG A 3 9.99 14.78 -1.09
CA ARG A 3 10.11 13.84 -2.22
C ARG A 3 9.06 12.72 -2.21
N ASN A 4 7.91 12.94 -1.57
CA ASN A 4 7.00 11.87 -1.18
C ASN A 4 5.53 12.32 -1.29
N ARG A 5 5.14 12.97 -2.40
CA ARG A 5 3.73 13.26 -2.73
C ARG A 5 3.32 12.49 -3.97
N ILE A 6 2.32 11.64 -3.83
CA ILE A 6 1.62 11.03 -4.97
C ILE A 6 0.57 12.01 -5.53
N ASN A 7 0.38 12.02 -6.83
CA ASN A 7 -0.65 12.83 -7.47
C ASN A 7 -2.06 12.25 -7.25
N ALA A 8 -3.09 13.02 -7.61
CA ALA A 8 -4.49 12.61 -7.42
C ALA A 8 -4.85 11.32 -8.17
N HIS A 9 -4.30 11.11 -9.37
CA HIS A 9 -4.53 9.89 -10.15
C HIS A 9 -3.95 8.65 -9.45
N GLN A 10 -2.68 8.73 -9.02
CA GLN A 10 -2.01 7.68 -8.25
C GLN A 10 -2.77 7.38 -6.96
N ARG A 11 -3.21 8.41 -6.23
CA ARG A 11 -4.01 8.24 -5.00
C ARG A 11 -5.34 7.52 -5.28
N ARG A 12 -6.05 7.86 -6.36
CA ARG A 12 -7.29 7.17 -6.77
C ARG A 12 -7.02 5.70 -7.12
N ALA A 13 -5.94 5.42 -7.83
CA ALA A 13 -5.56 4.05 -8.18
C ALA A 13 -5.23 3.20 -6.93
N GLN A 14 -4.47 3.77 -5.98
CA GLN A 14 -4.18 3.11 -4.70
C GLN A 14 -5.47 2.85 -3.89
N MET A 15 -6.35 3.84 -3.81
CA MET A 15 -7.67 3.70 -3.16
C MET A 15 -8.50 2.56 -3.76
N ALA A 16 -8.59 2.48 -5.08
CA ALA A 16 -9.34 1.41 -5.74
C ALA A 16 -8.78 0.02 -5.41
N ARG A 17 -7.45 -0.15 -5.44
CA ARG A 17 -6.78 -1.42 -5.10
C ARG A 17 -7.01 -1.81 -3.64
N LEU A 18 -6.86 -0.85 -2.73
CA LEU A 18 -7.05 -1.08 -1.29
C LEU A 18 -8.51 -1.39 -0.95
N LYS A 19 -9.48 -0.65 -1.52
CA LYS A 19 -10.90 -1.00 -1.37
C LYS A 19 -11.22 -2.41 -1.83
N LYS A 20 -10.64 -2.85 -2.95
CA LYS A 20 -10.82 -4.21 -3.45
C LYS A 20 -10.22 -5.26 -2.48
N TRP A 21 -8.96 -5.08 -2.06
CA TRP A 21 -8.30 -6.03 -1.17
C TRP A 21 -8.97 -6.15 0.21
N TRP A 22 -9.32 -4.99 0.79
CA TRP A 22 -9.90 -4.92 2.13
C TRP A 22 -11.41 -5.12 2.15
N ALA A 23 -12.05 -5.42 1.01
CA ALA A 23 -13.51 -5.50 0.87
C ALA A 23 -14.24 -4.23 1.38
N GLY A 24 -13.62 -3.06 1.23
CA GLY A 24 -14.14 -1.79 1.73
C GLY A 24 -14.02 -1.59 3.24
N GLU A 25 -13.44 -2.53 3.99
CA GLU A 25 -13.28 -2.45 5.44
C GLU A 25 -12.00 -1.74 5.85
N CYS A 26 -12.07 -1.01 6.96
CA CYS A 26 -10.92 -0.46 7.66
C CYS A 26 -10.02 -1.61 8.14
N ALA A 27 -8.74 -1.54 7.78
CA ALA A 27 -7.73 -2.52 8.19
C ALA A 27 -7.57 -2.61 9.71
N TYR A 28 -7.92 -1.55 10.44
CA TYR A 28 -7.80 -1.49 11.89
C TYR A 28 -9.05 -2.02 12.60
N CYS A 29 -10.21 -1.38 12.42
CA CYS A 29 -11.43 -1.70 13.15
C CYS A 29 -12.39 -2.63 12.41
N GLY A 30 -12.24 -2.81 11.09
CA GLY A 30 -13.18 -3.59 10.27
C GLY A 30 -14.46 -2.87 9.85
N LEU A 31 -14.73 -1.67 10.37
CA LEU A 31 -15.85 -0.83 9.90
C LEU A 31 -15.52 -0.21 8.53
N PRO A 32 -16.50 0.36 7.79
CA PRO A 32 -16.23 0.94 6.47
C PRO A 32 -15.07 1.94 6.45
N GLY A 33 -14.16 1.76 5.49
CA GLY A 33 -12.97 2.60 5.31
C GLY A 33 -13.01 3.44 4.03
N ASP A 34 -12.59 4.70 4.13
CA ASP A 34 -12.67 5.70 3.06
C ASP A 34 -11.41 6.56 2.90
N THR A 35 -10.40 6.33 3.75
CA THR A 35 -9.10 7.01 3.71
C THR A 35 -7.95 6.03 3.46
N LEU A 36 -6.79 6.57 3.06
CA LEU A 36 -5.55 5.83 2.96
C LEU A 36 -4.66 6.21 4.13
N ASP A 37 -4.24 5.22 4.91
CA ASP A 37 -3.28 5.42 5.99
C ASP A 37 -1.96 4.70 5.68
N HIS A 38 -0.88 5.22 6.24
CA HIS A 38 0.47 4.69 6.15
C HIS A 38 0.74 3.70 7.29
N ILE A 39 1.18 2.48 6.96
CA ILE A 39 1.51 1.44 7.95
C ILE A 39 2.68 1.90 8.84
N ILE A 40 3.74 2.39 8.21
CA ILE A 40 4.82 3.15 8.84
C ILE A 40 4.56 4.61 8.52
N PRO A 41 4.39 5.50 9.51
CA PRO A 41 4.06 6.91 9.26
C PRO A 41 5.20 7.63 8.53
N CYS A 42 4.88 8.65 7.74
CA CYS A 42 5.90 9.43 7.02
C CYS A 42 6.95 10.07 7.94
N ALA A 43 6.56 10.40 9.19
CA ALA A 43 7.48 10.94 10.20
C ALA A 43 8.62 9.96 10.53
N TYR A 44 8.40 8.66 10.35
CA TYR A 44 9.39 7.60 10.58
C TYR A 44 9.91 7.00 9.26
N GLY A 45 9.86 7.76 8.17
CA GLY A 45 10.42 7.36 6.87
C GLY A 45 9.49 6.51 6.00
N GLY A 46 8.23 6.31 6.41
CA GLY A 46 7.25 5.61 5.60
C GLY A 46 6.99 6.28 4.23
N ASP A 47 7.08 5.49 3.16
CA ASP A 47 6.88 5.96 1.79
C ASP A 47 5.41 5.94 1.34
N ASN A 48 5.14 6.41 0.12
CA ASN A 48 3.79 6.34 -0.47
C ASN A 48 3.58 5.13 -1.38
N SER A 49 4.41 4.10 -1.25
CA SER A 49 4.19 2.86 -1.96
C SER A 49 2.84 2.25 -1.55
N LEU A 50 2.31 1.40 -2.42
CA LEU A 50 1.09 0.67 -2.10
C LEU A 50 1.32 -0.35 -0.97
N MET A 51 2.56 -0.84 -0.81
CA MET A 51 2.93 -1.80 0.25
C MET A 51 2.91 -1.15 1.64
N ASN A 52 3.16 0.16 1.74
CA ASN A 52 3.11 0.90 2.99
C ASN A 52 1.75 1.55 3.27
N LYS A 53 0.68 1.17 2.56
CA LYS A 53 -0.65 1.76 2.76
C LYS A 53 -1.72 0.72 3.01
N VAL A 54 -2.72 1.11 3.80
CA VAL A 54 -3.94 0.35 4.05
C VAL A 54 -5.19 1.20 3.85
N LEU A 55 -6.34 0.55 3.74
CA LEU A 55 -7.62 1.24 3.83
C LEU A 55 -7.95 1.49 5.30
N ALA A 56 -8.30 2.72 5.65
CA ALA A 56 -8.68 3.09 7.02
C ALA A 56 -9.95 3.96 7.02
N CYS A 57 -10.74 3.88 8.07
CA CYS A 57 -11.75 4.91 8.34
C CYS A 57 -11.07 6.17 8.91
N ARG A 58 -11.71 7.34 8.76
CA ARG A 58 -11.17 8.61 9.28
C ARG A 58 -10.80 8.54 10.77
N ALA A 59 -11.67 7.97 11.60
CA ALA A 59 -11.45 7.88 13.04
C ALA A 59 -10.20 7.07 13.42
N CYS A 60 -9.98 5.91 12.79
CA CYS A 60 -8.77 5.12 13.05
C CYS A 60 -7.52 5.76 12.46
N ASN A 61 -7.63 6.39 11.28
CA ASN A 61 -6.51 7.08 10.65
C ASN A 61 -6.01 8.25 11.53
N GLU A 62 -6.94 9.07 12.03
CA GLU A 62 -6.64 10.16 12.96
C GLU A 62 -6.18 9.63 14.33
N GLY A 63 -6.79 8.55 14.83
CA GLY A 63 -6.43 7.97 16.11
C GLY A 63 -5.07 7.25 16.13
N LYS A 64 -4.63 6.69 15.00
CA LYS A 64 -3.29 6.13 14.86
C LYS A 64 -2.23 7.23 14.81
N ASP A 65 -2.51 8.33 14.11
CA ASP A 65 -1.61 9.48 13.95
C ASP A 65 -0.17 9.04 13.59
N ARG A 66 0.79 9.27 14.50
CA ARG A 66 2.21 8.96 14.32
C ARG A 66 2.60 7.56 14.81
N MET A 67 1.66 6.74 15.24
CA MET A 67 1.93 5.36 15.58
C MET A 67 2.09 4.55 14.28
N THR A 68 2.93 3.53 14.33
CA THR A 68 2.92 2.43 13.36
C THR A 68 1.64 1.61 13.50
N ALA A 69 1.29 0.85 12.47
CA ALA A 69 0.16 -0.08 12.56
C ALA A 69 0.35 -1.10 13.71
N GLU A 70 1.58 -1.50 13.99
CA GLU A 70 1.92 -2.41 15.09
C GLU A 70 1.67 -1.79 16.46
N GLU A 71 2.15 -0.56 16.69
CA GLU A 71 1.90 0.16 17.93
C GLU A 71 0.41 0.42 18.16
N TYR A 72 -0.33 0.79 17.11
CA TYR A 72 -1.77 1.10 17.21
C TYR A 72 -2.64 -0.13 17.47
N LEU A 73 -2.30 -1.28 16.88
CA LEU A 73 -3.06 -2.52 17.05
C LEU A 73 -2.64 -3.33 18.28
N GLY A 74 -1.47 -3.03 18.87
CA GLY A 74 -0.93 -3.73 20.02
C GLY A 74 -0.90 -5.25 19.81
N ASN A 75 -1.56 -5.99 20.70
CA ASN A 75 -1.59 -7.45 20.67
C ASN A 75 -2.58 -8.06 19.65
N SER A 76 -3.23 -7.27 18.78
CA SER A 76 -4.19 -7.80 17.80
C SER A 76 -3.50 -8.56 16.66
N THR A 77 -3.24 -9.84 16.89
CA THR A 77 -2.52 -10.71 15.94
C THR A 77 -3.27 -10.90 14.62
N TYR A 78 -4.61 -10.92 14.62
CA TYR A 78 -5.41 -11.10 13.41
C TYR A 78 -5.29 -9.93 12.43
N ARG A 79 -5.47 -8.69 12.91
CA ARG A 79 -5.42 -7.49 12.06
C ARG A 79 -4.01 -7.27 11.53
N LEU A 80 -3.00 -7.46 12.38
CA LEU A 80 -1.60 -7.41 11.96
C LEU A 80 -1.26 -8.48 10.92
N ARG A 81 -1.76 -9.71 11.07
CA ARG A 81 -1.58 -10.77 10.07
C ARG A 81 -2.20 -10.39 8.73
N ARG A 82 -3.38 -9.75 8.70
CA ARG A 82 -3.99 -9.26 7.46
C ARG A 82 -3.16 -8.16 6.79
N ILE A 83 -2.61 -7.22 7.57
CA ILE A 83 -1.74 -6.17 7.05
C ILE A 83 -0.44 -6.76 6.46
N ARG A 84 0.16 -7.74 7.14
CA ARG A 84 1.35 -8.44 6.64
C ARG A 84 1.05 -9.25 5.37
N ALA A 85 -0.12 -9.91 5.30
CA ALA A 85 -0.55 -10.62 4.09
C ALA A 85 -0.71 -9.67 2.89
N TRP A 86 -1.20 -8.45 3.11
CA TRP A 86 -1.23 -7.41 2.09
C TRP A 86 0.16 -7.03 1.59
N GLN A 87 1.13 -6.83 2.50
CA GLN A 87 2.51 -6.52 2.13
C GLN A 87 3.12 -7.63 1.26
N VAL A 88 2.93 -8.90 1.63
CA VAL A 88 3.39 -10.06 0.84
C VAL A 88 2.75 -10.09 -0.55
N TYR A 89 1.42 -9.91 -0.62
CA TYR A 89 0.68 -9.90 -1.88
C TYR A 89 1.21 -8.82 -2.83
N VAL A 90 1.36 -7.59 -2.34
CA VAL A 90 1.83 -6.46 -3.16
C VAL A 90 3.27 -6.66 -3.63
N THR A 91 4.15 -7.18 -2.77
CA THR A 91 5.53 -7.51 -3.16
C THR A 91 5.57 -8.56 -4.27
N GLY A 92 4.73 -9.59 -4.18
CA GLY A 92 4.58 -10.59 -5.25
C GLY A 92 4.16 -9.96 -6.59
N LEU A 93 3.18 -9.05 -6.58
CA LEU A 93 2.76 -8.33 -7.78
C LEU A 93 3.88 -7.47 -8.39
N TYR A 94 4.71 -6.82 -7.56
CA TYR A 94 5.83 -6.03 -8.06
C TYR A 94 6.89 -6.93 -8.72
N ALA A 95 7.24 -8.05 -8.10
CA ALA A 95 8.17 -9.02 -8.68
C ALA A 95 7.69 -9.55 -10.05
N GLU A 96 6.40 -9.86 -10.17
CA GLU A 96 5.79 -10.28 -11.44
C GLU A 96 5.85 -9.17 -12.51
N ALA A 97 5.53 -7.92 -12.13
CA ALA A 97 5.55 -6.79 -13.05
C ALA A 97 6.96 -6.48 -13.55
N GLU A 98 7.98 -6.55 -12.68
CA GLU A 98 9.38 -6.35 -13.06
C GLU A 98 9.87 -7.41 -14.04
N HIS A 99 9.51 -8.68 -13.83
CA HIS A 99 9.82 -9.74 -14.79
C HIS A 99 9.18 -9.49 -16.16
N GLN A 100 7.93 -9.04 -16.21
CA GLN A 100 7.25 -8.71 -17.47
C GLN A 100 7.87 -7.52 -18.18
N VAL A 101 8.24 -6.45 -17.45
CA VAL A 101 8.92 -5.29 -18.02
C VAL A 101 10.30 -5.67 -18.55
N ALA A 102 11.07 -6.47 -17.79
CA ALA A 102 12.35 -6.98 -18.22
C ALA A 102 12.23 -7.88 -19.47
N ALA A 103 11.20 -8.73 -19.54
CA ALA A 103 10.92 -9.53 -20.72
C ALA A 103 10.59 -8.67 -21.95
N LYS A 104 9.73 -7.66 -21.80
CA LYS A 104 9.39 -6.72 -22.89
C LYS A 104 10.59 -5.92 -23.38
N ARG A 105 11.48 -5.48 -22.49
CA ARG A 105 12.71 -4.76 -22.86
C ARG A 105 13.64 -5.64 -23.71
N ARG A 106 13.85 -6.89 -23.30
CA ARG A 106 14.66 -7.86 -24.07
C ARG A 106 14.08 -8.10 -25.47
N SER A 107 12.75 -8.23 -25.58
CA SER A 107 12.08 -8.36 -26.88
C SER A 107 12.23 -7.11 -27.74
N ALA A 108 12.10 -5.91 -27.16
CA ALA A 108 12.28 -4.65 -27.89
C ALA A 108 13.72 -4.42 -28.34
N GLU A 109 14.73 -4.83 -27.56
CA GLU A 109 16.15 -4.76 -27.93
C GLU A 109 16.50 -5.74 -29.07
N SER A 110 15.86 -6.90 -29.13
CA SER A 110 16.05 -7.85 -30.24
C SER A 110 15.41 -7.41 -31.57
N GLU A 111 14.53 -6.41 -31.54
CA GLU A 111 13.82 -5.86 -32.70
C GLU A 111 14.38 -4.50 -33.17
N ALA A 112 15.41 -3.97 -32.51
CA ALA A 112 16.04 -2.71 -32.88
C ALA A 112 16.84 -2.86 -34.19
N PRO A 113 16.66 -1.98 -35.20
CA PRO A 113 17.45 -2.02 -36.43
C PRO A 113 18.94 -1.78 -36.15
N LEU A 114 19.81 -2.53 -36.84
CA LEU A 114 21.27 -2.35 -36.82
C LEU A 114 21.70 -0.99 -37.36
#